data_AF-W7YZS2-F1
#
_entry.id   AF-W7YZS2-F1
#
_cell.length_a   1.000
_cell.length_b   1.000
_cell.length_c   1.000
_cell.angle_alpha   90.00
_cell.angle_beta   90.00
_cell.angle_gamma   90.00
#
_symmetry.space_group_name_H-M   'P 1'
#
loop_
_entity.id
_entity.type
_entity.pdbx_description
1 polymer ?
#
loop_
_entity_poly.entity_id
_entity_poly.type
_entity_poly.pdbx_seq_one_letter_code
_entity_poly.pdbx_strand_id
1 'polypeptide(L)'
;MEGQAVWMKQQAIVIGAGIGGLSSAITLASKGWKVTVLERQSTVGGKLQRIQSEGYTFDRGPSTITMIHVFKELFAKAGANLEDYVELYELEPRTRNVFADGSVVDLTRDIEKMCDQIATYSPTDALKYPQFIQESAELYRLAEKEFLNRLLLSWKDKASVGMLSSLLRVRPMTTLQSLLRRYFLHPNTLAMLGRYATYVGSSPFQAPSIFA
;
A
#
# COMPACT_ATOMS: atom_id res chain seq x y z
N MET A 1 8.87 38.99 -39.21
CA MET A 1 8.68 38.90 -37.74
C MET A 1 7.50 37.98 -37.50
N GLU A 2 7.76 36.68 -37.44
CA GLU A 2 6.74 35.66 -37.25
C GLU A 2 6.29 35.65 -35.79
N GLY A 3 4.98 35.77 -35.57
CA GLY A 3 4.37 35.74 -34.25
C GLY A 3 4.57 34.37 -33.61
N GLN A 4 5.39 34.31 -32.57
CA GLN A 4 5.41 33.16 -31.68
C GLN A 4 4.03 32.99 -31.06
N ALA A 5 3.34 31.91 -31.41
CA ALA A 5 2.14 31.48 -30.72
C ALA A 5 2.50 31.25 -29.24
N VAL A 6 2.07 32.16 -28.37
CA VAL A 6 2.15 31.98 -26.92
C VAL A 6 1.14 30.88 -26.59
N TRP A 7 1.59 29.63 -26.55
CA TRP A 7 0.79 28.53 -26.05
C TRP A 7 0.43 28.84 -24.59
N MET A 8 -0.82 29.24 -24.35
CA MET A 8 -1.33 29.42 -23.01
C MET A 8 -1.13 28.12 -22.24
N LYS A 9 -0.25 28.14 -21.22
CA LYS A 9 -0.08 27.01 -20.32
C LYS A 9 -1.45 26.63 -19.76
N GLN A 10 -1.82 25.37 -19.94
CA GLN A 10 -3.06 24.81 -19.39
C GLN A 10 -3.04 25.03 -17.86
N GLN A 11 -4.18 25.46 -17.30
CA GLN A 11 -4.30 25.79 -15.89
C GLN A 11 -5.11 24.71 -15.17
N ALA A 12 -4.67 24.33 -13.98
CA ALA A 12 -5.38 23.39 -13.12
C ALA A 12 -5.49 23.93 -11.69
N ILE A 13 -6.63 23.69 -11.05
CA ILE A 13 -6.83 23.94 -9.62
C ILE A 13 -6.98 22.58 -8.94
N VAL A 14 -6.13 22.30 -7.95
CA VAL A 14 -6.19 21.11 -7.11
C VAL A 14 -6.72 21.52 -5.74
N ILE A 15 -7.83 20.94 -5.32
CA ILE A 15 -8.45 21.20 -4.02
C ILE A 15 -8.01 20.12 -3.03
N GLY A 16 -7.24 20.53 -2.02
CA GLY A 16 -6.64 19.69 -0.99
C GLY A 16 -5.16 19.38 -1.26
N ALA A 17 -4.30 19.70 -0.31
CA ALA A 17 -2.87 19.41 -0.34
C ALA A 17 -2.50 18.15 0.47
N GLY A 18 -3.35 17.13 0.41
CA GLY A 18 -3.00 15.77 0.86
C GLY A 18 -2.12 15.05 -0.17
N ILE A 19 -1.64 13.86 0.17
CA ILE A 19 -0.75 13.05 -0.70
C ILE A 19 -1.29 12.85 -2.12
N GLY A 20 -2.60 12.62 -2.28
CA GLY A 20 -3.22 12.49 -3.60
C GLY A 20 -3.21 13.79 -4.39
N GLY A 21 -3.61 14.90 -3.76
CA GLY A 21 -3.63 16.23 -4.40
C GLY A 21 -2.23 16.71 -4.76
N LEU A 22 -1.25 16.55 -3.88
CA LEU A 22 0.15 16.88 -4.16
C LEU A 22 0.71 16.02 -5.30
N SER A 23 0.43 14.71 -5.31
CA SER A 23 0.83 13.82 -6.41
C SER A 23 0.22 14.25 -7.75
N SER A 24 -1.07 14.63 -7.76
CA SER A 24 -1.73 15.16 -8.96
C SER A 24 -1.11 16.48 -9.42
N ALA A 25 -0.84 17.40 -8.49
CA ALA A 25 -0.23 18.69 -8.78
C ALA A 25 1.16 18.53 -9.39
N ILE A 26 2.01 17.68 -8.80
CA ILE A 26 3.34 17.35 -9.33
C ILE A 26 3.23 16.77 -10.74
N THR A 27 2.32 15.82 -10.96
CA THR A 27 2.13 15.17 -12.27
C THR A 27 1.66 16.15 -13.35
N LEU A 28 0.78 17.12 -13.02
CA LEU A 28 0.31 18.13 -13.96
C LEU A 28 1.39 19.18 -14.23
N ALA A 29 2.08 19.63 -13.17
CA ALA A 29 3.16 20.60 -13.28
C ALA A 29 4.32 20.07 -14.13
N SER A 30 4.68 18.79 -13.99
CA SER A 30 5.71 18.17 -14.82
C SER A 30 5.34 18.05 -16.30
N LYS A 31 4.03 18.12 -16.63
CA LYS A 31 3.51 18.22 -17.99
C LYS A 31 3.36 19.67 -18.48
N GLY A 32 3.91 20.64 -17.75
CA GLY A 32 3.93 22.06 -18.13
C GLY A 32 2.66 22.86 -17.76
N TRP A 33 1.74 22.28 -17.00
CA TRP A 33 0.55 23.00 -16.53
C TRP A 33 0.92 24.04 -15.47
N LYS A 34 0.17 25.15 -15.42
CA LYS A 34 0.18 26.07 -14.29
C LYS A 34 -0.82 25.55 -13.24
N VAL A 35 -0.32 25.05 -12.12
CA VAL A 35 -1.15 24.42 -11.08
C VAL A 35 -1.27 25.32 -9.87
N THR A 36 -2.50 25.56 -9.42
CA THR A 36 -2.80 26.18 -8.14
C THR A 36 -3.31 25.11 -7.18
N VAL A 37 -2.70 24.97 -6.01
CA VAL A 37 -3.17 24.05 -4.96
C VAL A 37 -3.86 24.87 -3.86
N LEU A 38 -5.08 24.48 -3.50
CA LEU A 38 -5.86 25.11 -2.44
C LEU A 38 -5.91 24.17 -1.24
N GLU A 39 -5.38 24.60 -0.10
CA GLU A 39 -5.43 23.85 1.16
C GLU A 39 -6.17 24.69 2.21
N ARG A 40 -7.05 24.05 2.97
CA ARG A 40 -7.81 24.71 4.04
C ARG A 40 -7.03 24.80 5.34
N GLN A 41 -6.07 23.91 5.55
CA GLN A 41 -5.18 23.88 6.72
C GLN A 41 -4.00 24.83 6.55
N SER A 42 -3.35 25.19 7.65
CA SER A 42 -2.13 26.03 7.62
C SER A 42 -0.92 25.31 7.02
N THR A 43 -0.93 23.98 6.98
CA THR A 43 0.15 23.17 6.43
C THR A 43 -0.38 22.12 5.46
N VAL A 44 0.43 21.78 4.46
CA VAL A 44 0.18 20.68 3.53
C VAL A 44 0.36 19.31 4.22
N GLY A 45 0.02 18.23 3.51
CA GLY A 45 0.19 16.84 3.95
C GLY A 45 -1.12 16.13 4.29
N GLY A 46 -2.21 16.87 4.52
CA GLY A 46 -3.52 16.29 4.84
C GLY A 46 -3.45 15.38 6.08
N LYS A 47 -3.66 14.08 5.91
CA LYS A 47 -3.55 13.11 7.02
C LYS A 47 -2.11 12.89 7.51
N LEU A 48 -1.10 13.17 6.68
CA LEU A 48 0.33 13.01 7.01
C LEU A 48 0.89 14.21 7.81
N GLN A 49 0.03 14.92 8.53
CA GLN A 49 0.46 16.04 9.36
C GLN A 49 1.10 15.57 10.66
N ARG A 50 1.92 16.44 11.22
CA ARG A 50 2.65 16.26 12.47
C ARG A 50 2.15 17.24 13.52
N ILE A 51 2.15 16.81 14.78
CA ILE A 51 1.89 17.63 15.96
C ILE A 51 3.15 17.63 16.82
N GLN A 52 3.50 18.78 17.39
CA GLN A 52 4.56 18.90 18.38
C GLN A 52 3.95 19.40 19.67
N SER A 53 4.22 18.72 20.78
CA SER A 53 3.70 19.07 22.10
C SER A 53 4.69 18.62 23.17
N GLU A 54 5.01 19.50 24.12
CA GLU A 54 5.84 19.18 25.29
C GLU A 54 7.21 18.54 24.94
N GLY A 55 7.84 18.96 23.84
CA GLY A 55 9.12 18.40 23.37
C GLY A 55 9.01 17.09 22.58
N TYR A 56 7.80 16.55 22.43
CA TYR A 56 7.53 15.35 21.64
C TYR A 56 6.99 15.71 20.26
N THR A 57 7.19 14.79 19.32
CA THR A 57 6.68 14.88 17.95
C THR A 57 5.80 13.67 17.66
N PHE A 58 4.60 13.91 17.17
CA PHE A 58 3.59 12.89 16.87
C PHE A 58 3.13 13.02 15.43
N ASP A 59 3.26 11.96 14.63
CA ASP A 59 2.65 11.89 13.31
C ASP A 59 1.18 11.46 13.45
N ARG A 60 0.26 12.16 12.80
CA ARG A 60 -1.20 11.93 12.93
C ARG A 60 -1.75 10.86 12.00
N GLY A 61 -0.93 10.41 11.06
CA GLY A 61 -1.35 9.64 9.90
C GLY A 61 -0.65 8.30 9.81
N PRO A 62 -0.53 7.77 8.57
CA PRO A 62 0.29 6.59 8.31
C PRO A 62 1.71 6.75 8.85
N SER A 63 2.18 5.74 9.58
CA SER A 63 3.53 5.67 10.15
C SER A 63 4.46 4.70 9.42
N THR A 64 3.94 3.95 8.45
CA THR A 64 4.70 2.97 7.66
C THR A 64 4.61 3.30 6.19
N ILE A 65 5.75 3.31 5.50
CA ILE A 65 5.83 3.42 4.04
C ILE A 65 6.13 2.04 3.45
N THR A 66 5.27 1.61 2.53
CA THR A 66 5.49 0.43 1.68
C THR A 66 5.48 0.88 0.23
N MET A 67 5.83 -0.02 -0.70
CA MET A 67 5.82 0.29 -2.14
C MET A 67 6.58 1.58 -2.49
N ILE A 68 7.80 1.74 -1.95
CA ILE A 68 8.64 2.94 -2.10
C ILE A 68 8.82 3.33 -3.58
N HIS A 69 8.81 2.35 -4.49
CA HIS A 69 8.90 2.57 -5.93
C HIS A 69 7.83 3.52 -6.48
N VAL A 70 6.59 3.51 -5.94
CA VAL A 70 5.51 4.42 -6.37
C VAL A 70 5.89 5.89 -6.14
N PHE A 71 6.54 6.18 -5.01
CA PHE A 71 7.03 7.52 -4.68
C PHE A 71 8.21 7.89 -5.57
N LYS A 72 9.17 6.97 -5.77
CA LYS A 72 10.30 7.20 -6.68
C LYS A 72 9.85 7.54 -8.10
N GLU A 73 8.84 6.83 -8.62
CA GLU A 73 8.27 7.10 -9.95
C GLU A 73 7.64 8.50 -10.04
N LEU A 74 6.98 8.97 -8.98
CA LEU A 74 6.41 10.33 -8.94
C LEU A 74 7.51 11.40 -8.99
N PHE A 75 8.56 11.25 -8.20
CA PHE A 75 9.70 12.19 -8.20
C PHE A 75 10.42 12.16 -9.55
N ALA A 76 10.65 10.98 -10.11
CA ALA A 76 11.28 10.83 -11.42
C ALA A 76 10.48 11.54 -12.53
N LYS A 77 9.14 11.50 -12.48
CA LYS A 77 8.28 12.25 -13.42
C LYS A 77 8.47 13.77 -13.34
N ALA A 78 8.93 14.28 -12.20
CA ALA A 78 9.27 15.69 -12.01
C ALA A 78 10.75 16.00 -12.27
N GLY A 79 11.55 15.01 -12.69
CA GLY A 79 12.99 15.15 -12.87
C GLY A 79 13.77 15.23 -11.56
N ALA A 80 13.23 14.66 -10.48
CA ALA A 80 13.83 14.66 -9.15
C ALA A 80 14.06 13.23 -8.64
N ASN A 81 14.95 13.06 -7.66
CA ASN A 81 15.07 11.80 -6.91
C ASN A 81 14.37 11.95 -5.56
N LEU A 82 13.77 10.87 -5.05
CA LEU A 82 13.09 10.89 -3.75
C LEU A 82 14.08 11.15 -2.60
N GLU A 83 15.26 10.55 -2.71
CA GLU A 83 16.33 10.58 -1.72
C GLU A 83 16.92 11.98 -1.50
N ASP A 84 16.73 12.91 -2.45
CA ASP A 84 17.13 14.30 -2.31
C ASP A 84 16.25 15.07 -1.31
N TYR A 85 15.09 14.51 -0.94
CA TYR A 85 14.07 15.16 -0.11
C TYR A 85 13.67 14.35 1.13
N VAL A 86 13.82 13.02 1.09
CA VAL A 86 13.33 12.13 2.14
C VAL A 86 14.38 11.08 2.46
N GLU A 87 14.76 10.99 3.73
CA GLU A 87 15.54 9.89 4.27
C GLU A 87 14.60 8.74 4.68
N LEU A 88 14.91 7.53 4.24
CA LEU A 88 14.11 6.33 4.49
C LEU A 88 14.89 5.36 5.37
N TYR A 89 14.23 4.90 6.43
CA TYR A 89 14.78 3.93 7.37
C TYR A 89 14.07 2.59 7.19
N GLU A 90 14.84 1.52 6.96
CA GLU A 90 14.29 0.16 6.95
C GLU A 90 14.00 -0.28 8.38
N LEU A 91 12.81 -0.83 8.61
CA LEU A 91 12.40 -1.36 9.92
C LEU A 91 12.44 -2.90 9.89
N GLU A 92 13.32 -3.47 10.70
CA GLU A 92 13.46 -4.93 10.88
C GLU A 92 13.64 -5.22 12.39
N PRO A 93 12.71 -5.95 13.05
CA PRO A 93 11.50 -6.54 12.48
C PRO A 93 10.46 -5.50 12.05
N ARG A 94 9.66 -5.83 11.05
CA ARG A 94 8.60 -4.93 10.55
C ARG A 94 7.53 -4.69 11.60
N THR A 95 7.23 -5.71 12.41
CA THR A 95 6.28 -5.65 13.52
C THR A 95 6.58 -6.75 14.52
N ARG A 96 6.52 -6.45 15.82
CA ARG A 96 6.52 -7.46 16.89
C ARG A 96 5.10 -7.77 17.31
N ASN A 97 4.69 -9.03 17.19
CA ASN A 97 3.38 -9.51 17.65
C ASN A 97 3.56 -10.20 19.00
N VAL A 98 2.91 -9.68 20.04
CA VAL A 98 2.90 -10.25 21.39
C VAL A 98 1.52 -10.82 21.65
N PHE A 99 1.44 -12.12 21.92
CA PHE A 99 0.17 -12.82 22.13
C PHE A 99 -0.15 -12.97 23.62
N ALA A 100 -1.42 -13.23 23.94
CA ALA A 100 -1.90 -13.34 25.31
C ALA A 100 -1.28 -14.52 26.09
N ASP A 101 -0.81 -15.55 25.38
CA ASP A 101 -0.09 -16.70 25.95
C ASP A 101 1.40 -16.40 26.20
N GLY A 102 1.86 -15.19 25.90
CA GLY A 102 3.26 -14.77 26.03
C GLY A 102 4.13 -15.10 24.81
N SER A 103 3.60 -15.78 23.79
CA SER A 103 4.32 -16.01 22.54
C SER A 103 4.64 -14.67 21.87
N VAL A 104 5.83 -14.59 21.28
CA VAL A 104 6.28 -13.41 20.53
C VAL A 104 6.70 -13.85 19.14
N VAL A 105 6.18 -13.17 18.12
CA VAL A 105 6.59 -13.34 16.73
C VAL A 105 6.98 -12.00 16.15
N ASP A 106 8.27 -11.87 15.86
CA ASP A 106 8.82 -10.78 15.08
C ASP A 106 8.57 -11.07 13.60
N LEU A 107 7.70 -10.26 12.97
CA LEU A 107 7.40 -10.36 11.55
C LEU A 107 8.58 -9.80 10.75
N THR A 108 9.31 -10.68 10.09
CA THR A 108 10.52 -10.34 9.33
C THR A 108 10.37 -10.63 7.83
N ARG A 109 11.33 -10.17 7.04
CA ARG A 109 11.46 -10.58 5.62
C ARG A 109 12.01 -12.00 5.42
N ASP A 110 12.59 -12.58 6.47
CA ASP A 110 13.31 -13.85 6.43
C ASP A 110 12.33 -15.00 6.65
N ILE A 111 12.05 -15.74 5.57
CA ILE A 111 11.06 -16.82 5.58
C ILE A 111 11.47 -17.94 6.53
N GLU A 112 12.76 -18.25 6.64
CA GLU A 112 13.25 -19.31 7.53
C GLU A 112 13.04 -18.90 8.99
N LYS A 113 13.43 -17.67 9.36
CA LYS A 113 13.15 -17.14 10.71
C LYS A 113 11.66 -17.08 11.03
N MET A 114 10.81 -16.79 10.04
CA MET A 114 9.36 -16.83 10.25
C MET A 114 8.88 -18.25 10.52
N CYS A 115 9.39 -19.25 9.80
CA CYS A 115 9.07 -20.66 10.04
C CYS A 115 9.52 -21.10 11.43
N ASP A 116 10.75 -20.77 11.82
CA ASP A 116 11.30 -21.11 13.14
C ASP A 116 10.46 -20.52 14.27
N GLN A 117 10.09 -19.23 14.16
CA GLN A 117 9.26 -18.56 15.16
C GLN A 117 7.85 -19.16 15.24
N ILE A 118 7.21 -19.45 14.10
CA ILE A 118 5.87 -20.08 14.08
C ILE A 118 5.94 -21.51 14.62
N ALA A 119 7.02 -22.24 14.36
CA ALA A 119 7.20 -23.63 14.80
C ALA A 119 7.24 -23.77 16.32
N THR A 120 7.58 -22.70 17.06
CA THR A 120 7.56 -22.68 18.52
C THR A 120 6.19 -23.03 19.12
N TYR A 121 5.10 -22.68 18.42
CA TYR A 121 3.74 -22.97 18.87
C TYR A 121 2.90 -23.77 17.85
N SER A 122 3.29 -23.80 16.58
CA SER A 122 2.62 -24.59 15.54
C SER A 122 3.57 -25.04 14.43
N PRO A 123 4.22 -26.21 14.58
CA PRO A 123 5.04 -26.81 13.52
C PRO A 123 4.26 -27.02 12.21
N THR A 124 2.96 -27.31 12.30
CA THR A 124 2.10 -27.50 11.13
C THR A 124 1.89 -26.22 10.34
N ASP A 125 1.69 -25.08 11.03
CA ASP A 125 1.54 -23.78 10.38
C ASP A 125 2.88 -23.34 9.76
N ALA A 126 4.00 -23.57 10.46
CA ALA A 126 5.34 -23.23 9.99
C ALA A 126 5.66 -23.87 8.63
N LEU A 127 5.34 -25.16 8.47
CA LEU A 127 5.53 -25.89 7.22
C LEU A 127 4.72 -25.31 6.05
N LYS A 128 3.61 -24.64 6.33
CA LYS A 128 2.70 -24.04 5.33
C LYS A 128 3.02 -22.59 5.01
N TYR A 129 3.79 -21.92 5.86
CA TYR A 129 4.11 -20.51 5.71
C TYR A 129 4.76 -20.13 4.36
N PRO A 130 5.77 -20.88 3.85
CA PRO A 130 6.37 -20.55 2.56
C PRO A 130 5.37 -20.62 1.39
N GLN A 131 4.47 -21.60 1.41
CA GLN A 131 3.43 -21.76 0.38
C GLN A 131 2.44 -20.60 0.41
N PHE A 132 2.04 -20.14 1.61
CA PHE A 132 1.20 -18.97 1.78
C PHE A 132 1.86 -17.69 1.24
N ILE A 133 3.15 -17.47 1.53
CA ILE A 133 3.89 -16.31 1.02
C ILE A 133 3.98 -16.32 -0.49
N GLN A 134 4.15 -17.50 -1.10
CA GLN A 134 4.13 -17.65 -2.55
C GLN A 134 2.77 -17.28 -3.16
N GLU A 135 1.65 -17.83 -2.64
CA GLU A 135 0.31 -17.48 -3.15
C GLU A 135 0.01 -16.00 -2.95
N SER A 136 0.40 -15.41 -1.81
CA SER A 136 0.21 -13.98 -1.53
C SER A 136 0.99 -13.11 -2.52
N ALA A 137 2.23 -13.48 -2.85
CA ALA A 137 3.02 -12.79 -3.86
C ALA A 137 2.42 -12.89 -5.27
N GLU A 138 1.81 -14.02 -5.63
CA GLU A 138 1.10 -14.20 -6.90
C GLU A 138 -0.18 -13.35 -6.95
N LEU A 139 -0.95 -13.33 -5.86
CA LEU A 139 -2.14 -12.48 -5.72
C LEU A 139 -1.77 -10.99 -5.85
N TYR A 140 -0.69 -10.56 -5.20
CA TYR A 140 -0.16 -9.19 -5.33
C TYR A 140 0.19 -8.86 -6.79
N ARG A 141 0.97 -9.70 -7.48
CA ARG A 141 1.35 -9.45 -8.89
C ARG A 141 0.13 -9.35 -9.80
N LEU A 142 -0.88 -10.19 -9.57
CA LEU A 142 -2.13 -10.15 -10.31
C LEU A 142 -2.90 -8.86 -10.02
N ALA A 143 -3.00 -8.47 -8.74
CA ALA A 143 -3.64 -7.24 -8.30
C ALA A 143 -2.97 -5.99 -8.90
N GLU A 144 -1.64 -5.95 -8.87
CA GLU A 144 -0.83 -4.86 -9.39
C GLU A 144 -0.99 -4.68 -10.90
N LYS A 145 -0.91 -5.77 -11.66
CA LYS A 145 -1.04 -5.77 -13.12
C LYS A 145 -2.43 -5.35 -13.59
N GLU A 146 -3.47 -5.86 -12.92
CA GLU A 146 -4.84 -5.81 -13.46
C GLU A 146 -5.66 -4.66 -12.86
N PHE A 147 -5.35 -4.20 -11.65
CA PHE A 147 -6.16 -3.22 -10.92
C PHE A 147 -5.40 -1.95 -10.50
N LEU A 148 -4.19 -2.08 -9.93
CA LEU A 148 -3.50 -0.90 -9.37
C LEU A 148 -2.94 0.02 -10.47
N ASN A 149 -2.49 -0.55 -11.59
CA ASN A 149 -1.88 0.21 -12.69
C ASN A 149 -2.85 0.56 -13.83
N ARG A 150 -4.16 0.26 -13.70
CA ARG A 150 -5.15 0.55 -14.74
C ARG A 150 -6.24 1.50 -14.26
N LEU A 151 -6.36 2.64 -14.95
CA LEU A 151 -7.51 3.53 -14.82
C LEU A 151 -8.70 2.92 -15.57
N LEU A 152 -9.64 2.31 -14.83
CA LEU A 152 -10.86 1.69 -15.37
C LEU A 152 -11.94 2.72 -15.67
N LEU A 153 -11.62 3.68 -16.54
CA LEU A 153 -12.46 4.82 -16.84
C LEU A 153 -13.52 4.52 -17.90
N SER A 154 -13.28 3.59 -18.83
CA SER A 154 -14.25 3.25 -19.88
C SER A 154 -15.03 1.96 -19.58
N TRP A 155 -16.27 1.87 -20.09
CA TRP A 155 -17.08 0.65 -20.03
C TRP A 155 -16.43 -0.54 -20.76
N LYS A 156 -15.59 -0.28 -21.78
CA LYS A 156 -14.85 -1.32 -22.50
C LYS A 156 -13.69 -1.88 -21.67
N ASP A 157 -13.04 -1.05 -20.85
CA ASP A 157 -11.99 -1.52 -19.92
C ASP A 157 -12.59 -2.46 -18.87
N LYS A 158 -13.76 -2.09 -18.34
CA LYS A 158 -14.54 -2.88 -17.36
C LYS A 158 -15.08 -4.20 -17.92
N ALA A 159 -15.33 -4.27 -19.24
CA ALA A 159 -15.88 -5.44 -19.91
C ALA A 159 -14.81 -6.33 -20.59
N SER A 160 -13.52 -6.08 -20.37
CA SER A 160 -12.47 -6.88 -21.01
C SER A 160 -12.47 -8.32 -20.47
N VAL A 161 -12.41 -9.31 -21.37
CA VAL A 161 -12.36 -10.74 -21.01
C VAL A 161 -11.15 -11.06 -20.12
N GLY A 162 -10.03 -10.35 -20.35
CA GLY A 162 -8.86 -10.38 -19.48
C GLY A 162 -9.21 -10.00 -18.04
N MET A 163 -9.91 -8.89 -17.82
CA MET A 163 -10.34 -8.44 -16.50
C MET A 163 -11.29 -9.42 -15.81
N LEU A 164 -12.26 -9.98 -16.52
CA LEU A 164 -13.15 -11.00 -15.95
C LEU A 164 -12.38 -12.25 -15.53
N SER A 165 -11.44 -12.71 -16.36
CA SER A 165 -10.59 -13.86 -16.06
C SER A 165 -9.65 -13.59 -14.88
N SER A 166 -9.11 -12.36 -14.79
CA SER A 166 -8.27 -11.90 -13.69
C SER A 166 -9.07 -11.80 -12.41
N LEU A 167 -10.25 -11.17 -12.43
CA LEU A 167 -11.22 -11.12 -11.32
C LEU A 167 -11.52 -12.52 -10.79
N LEU A 168 -11.85 -13.48 -11.65
CA LEU A 168 -12.11 -14.86 -11.22
C LEU A 168 -10.87 -15.50 -10.58
N ARG A 169 -9.67 -15.22 -11.09
CA ARG A 169 -8.40 -15.73 -10.53
C ARG A 169 -8.04 -15.12 -9.18
N VAL A 170 -8.37 -13.85 -8.91
CA VAL A 170 -8.15 -13.24 -7.58
C VAL A 170 -9.20 -13.63 -6.55
N ARG A 171 -10.14 -14.52 -6.91
CA ARG A 171 -11.14 -15.10 -6.00
C ARG A 171 -11.79 -14.06 -5.06
N PRO A 172 -12.44 -13.01 -5.60
CA PRO A 172 -12.97 -11.88 -4.81
C PRO A 172 -14.03 -12.31 -3.80
N MET A 173 -14.70 -13.44 -4.04
CA MET A 173 -15.67 -14.03 -3.12
C MET A 173 -15.05 -14.82 -1.96
N THR A 174 -13.74 -15.10 -2.01
CA THR A 174 -13.02 -15.74 -0.91
C THR A 174 -12.56 -14.66 0.06
N THR A 175 -12.89 -14.81 1.34
CA THR A 175 -12.44 -13.88 2.38
C THR A 175 -11.00 -14.15 2.77
N LEU A 176 -10.30 -13.15 3.29
CA LEU A 176 -8.94 -13.29 3.82
C LEU A 176 -8.86 -14.42 4.84
N GLN A 177 -9.81 -14.48 5.78
CA GLN A 177 -9.90 -15.56 6.76
C GLN A 177 -10.03 -16.94 6.11
N SER A 178 -10.83 -17.07 5.05
CA SER A 178 -11.04 -18.33 4.34
C SER A 178 -9.79 -18.79 3.61
N LEU A 179 -9.00 -17.84 3.07
CA LEU A 179 -7.70 -18.15 2.49
C LEU A 179 -6.71 -18.59 3.57
N LEU A 180 -6.57 -17.83 4.65
CA LEU A 180 -5.64 -18.13 5.75
C LEU A 180 -5.90 -19.51 6.35
N ARG A 181 -7.17 -19.90 6.53
CA ARG A 181 -7.55 -21.24 7.06
C ARG A 181 -7.17 -22.41 6.16
N ARG A 182 -6.78 -22.19 4.90
CA ARG A 182 -6.23 -23.25 4.05
C ARG A 182 -4.79 -23.61 4.43
N TYR A 183 -4.09 -22.68 5.06
CA TYR A 183 -2.69 -22.81 5.43
C TYR A 183 -2.48 -22.99 6.93
N PHE A 184 -3.28 -22.29 7.74
CA PHE A 184 -3.01 -22.13 9.16
C PHE A 184 -4.20 -22.53 10.01
N LEU A 185 -3.92 -23.18 11.13
CA LEU A 185 -4.92 -23.58 12.12
C LEU A 185 -4.75 -22.81 13.43
N HIS A 186 -3.52 -22.44 13.79
CA HIS A 186 -3.25 -21.86 15.09
C HIS A 186 -3.83 -20.44 15.20
N PRO A 187 -4.53 -20.10 16.30
CA PRO A 187 -5.16 -18.79 16.47
C PRO A 187 -4.17 -17.63 16.37
N ASN A 188 -2.95 -17.78 16.90
CA ASN A 188 -1.92 -16.73 16.83
C ASN A 188 -1.49 -16.42 15.37
N THR A 189 -1.26 -17.46 14.55
CA THR A 189 -0.92 -17.27 13.13
C THR A 189 -2.07 -16.61 12.36
N LEU A 190 -3.29 -17.09 12.58
CA LEU A 190 -4.49 -16.52 11.97
C LEU A 190 -4.71 -15.06 12.37
N ALA A 191 -4.51 -14.71 13.64
CA ALA A 191 -4.65 -13.34 14.13
C ALA A 191 -3.55 -12.42 13.55
N MET A 192 -2.30 -12.88 13.57
CA MET A 192 -1.15 -12.14 13.05
C MET A 192 -1.33 -11.74 11.58
N LEU A 193 -1.70 -12.70 10.73
CA LEU A 193 -1.86 -12.47 9.29
C LEU A 193 -3.22 -11.86 8.96
N GLY A 194 -4.27 -12.20 9.71
CA GLY A 194 -5.61 -11.61 9.54
C GLY A 194 -5.64 -10.10 9.81
N ARG A 195 -4.69 -9.57 10.59
CA ARG A 195 -4.52 -8.13 10.85
C ARG A 195 -4.38 -7.32 9.56
N TYR A 196 -3.88 -7.88 8.45
CA TYR A 196 -3.75 -7.12 7.20
C TYR A 196 -5.08 -6.62 6.63
N ALA A 197 -6.22 -7.20 6.99
CA ALA A 197 -7.52 -6.63 6.67
C ALA A 197 -7.73 -5.21 7.24
N THR A 198 -7.06 -4.87 8.34
CA THR A 198 -7.13 -3.52 8.93
C THR A 198 -6.48 -2.45 8.06
N TYR A 199 -5.55 -2.80 7.16
CA TYR A 199 -4.91 -1.84 6.25
C TYR A 199 -5.90 -1.25 5.24
N VAL A 200 -6.99 -1.96 4.99
CA VAL A 200 -8.12 -1.49 4.17
C VAL A 200 -9.34 -1.13 5.02
N GLY A 201 -9.18 -0.99 6.34
CA GLY A 201 -10.25 -0.65 7.26
C GLY A 201 -11.35 -1.72 7.34
N SER A 202 -11.01 -3.00 7.10
CA SER A 202 -11.96 -4.10 7.03
C SER A 202 -11.69 -5.17 8.07
N SER A 203 -12.59 -6.14 8.16
CA SER A 203 -12.47 -7.35 8.98
C SER A 203 -11.92 -8.49 8.12
N PRO A 204 -11.03 -9.38 8.63
CA PRO A 204 -10.54 -10.52 7.87
C PRO A 204 -11.66 -11.48 7.44
N PHE A 205 -12.79 -11.46 8.12
CA PHE A 205 -13.98 -12.26 7.78
C PHE A 205 -14.79 -11.68 6.61
N GLN A 206 -14.48 -10.46 6.16
CA GLN A 206 -15.20 -9.75 5.09
C GLN A 206 -14.27 -9.29 3.96
N ALA A 207 -13.03 -8.94 4.29
CA ALA A 207 -12.02 -8.51 3.32
C ALA A 207 -11.78 -9.61 2.28
N PRO A 208 -11.80 -9.29 0.98
CA PRO A 208 -11.42 -10.23 -0.06
C PRO A 208 -9.97 -10.72 0.10
N SER A 209 -9.72 -11.96 -0.31
CA SER A 209 -8.41 -12.63 -0.19
C SER A 209 -7.29 -11.97 -1.00
N ILE A 210 -7.60 -11.04 -1.91
CA ILE A 210 -6.62 -10.20 -2.62
C ILE A 210 -5.78 -9.31 -1.67
N PHE A 211 -6.24 -9.11 -0.44
CA PHE A 211 -5.54 -8.34 0.60
C PHE A 211 -4.69 -9.22 1.54
N ALA A 212 -4.39 -10.45 1.12
CA ALA A 212 -3.51 -11.38 1.84
C ALA A 212 -2.03 -11.02 1.71
#